data_AF-A0A9E2RFM6-F1
#
_entry.id   AF-A0A9E2RFM6-F1
#
_cell.length_a   1.000
_cell.length_b   1.000
_cell.length_c   1.000
_cell.angle_alpha   90.00
_cell.angle_beta   90.00
_cell.angle_gamma   90.00
#
_symmetry.space_group_name_H-M   'P 1'
#
loop_
_entity.id
_entity.type
_entity.pdbx_description
1 polymer ?
#
loop_
_entity_poly.entity_id
_entity_poly.type
_entity_poly.pdbx_seq_one_letter_code
_entity_poly.pdbx_strand_id
1 'polypeptide(L)'
;MRERRWETTTPLTFGQVLVVGERLAALGLKPAVPAKDVICYVEEWTVESHEDFDQLDAWSTEDVTLIHVREGWRGDFFLLAGAYHTVYQRYQDVGTYCSISHPWRVRDPLRLHDPRSMLWLGFRHAHSFIRVRLQTKDVITPGETRGDAERAQWLEERRTAFLEAITLLELPIVTSIEKDQLVLRPVDPSVPFFCSWPDAFGPCQFEYNTADAYEFLVPASKLAATSAPEPASVRAYLTGFSEDALVEFQTIEPTARSVYRCSVHCPLDDLPEIRSAIDPDGRLYSTLCEFQTQELLPGVEDASVIIGIVGNEAGFHIEARLNRAPLNEDLMAPWLERLIGHSVVYAPLPPFL
;
A
#
# COMPACT_ATOMS: atom_id res chain seq x y z
N MET A 1 -4.99 4.57 3.08
CA MET A 1 -6.04 4.19 2.11
C MET A 1 -7.31 4.92 2.51
N ARG A 2 -7.83 5.81 1.66
CA ARG A 2 -8.97 6.70 1.93
C ARG A 2 -10.09 6.50 0.90
N GLU A 3 -10.18 5.31 0.31
CA GLU A 3 -10.96 5.08 -0.90
C GLU A 3 -11.85 3.86 -0.76
N ARG A 4 -13.08 4.00 -1.26
CA ARG A 4 -14.00 2.91 -1.53
C ARG A 4 -13.72 2.37 -2.92
N ARG A 5 -13.70 1.04 -3.09
CA ARG A 5 -13.28 0.40 -4.34
C ARG A 5 -14.33 -0.59 -4.84
N TRP A 6 -14.64 -0.50 -6.12
CA TRP A 6 -15.40 -1.48 -6.89
C TRP A 6 -14.56 -1.97 -8.05
N GLU A 7 -14.75 -3.22 -8.47
CA GLU A 7 -13.96 -3.85 -9.53
C GLU A 7 -14.86 -4.70 -10.42
N THR A 8 -14.52 -4.77 -11.71
CA THR A 8 -15.21 -5.63 -12.67
C THR A 8 -15.04 -7.11 -12.34
N THR A 9 -16.13 -7.87 -12.42
CA THR A 9 -16.16 -9.29 -12.02
C THR A 9 -15.54 -10.25 -13.03
N THR A 10 -15.42 -9.83 -14.28
CA THR A 10 -14.86 -10.64 -15.37
C THR A 10 -13.66 -9.94 -15.99
N PRO A 11 -12.58 -10.67 -16.33
CA PRO A 11 -11.49 -10.10 -17.10
C PRO A 11 -11.98 -9.55 -18.43
N LEU A 12 -11.35 -8.45 -18.84
CA LEU A 12 -11.58 -7.70 -20.06
C LEU A 12 -10.35 -7.82 -20.95
N THR A 13 -10.60 -7.79 -22.25
CA THR A 13 -9.56 -7.49 -23.25
C THR A 13 -9.21 -6.01 -23.20
N PHE A 14 -8.02 -5.65 -23.68
CA PHE A 14 -7.64 -4.24 -23.75
C PHE A 14 -8.56 -3.42 -24.68
N GLY A 15 -9.07 -4.02 -25.77
CA GLY A 15 -10.08 -3.38 -26.60
C GLY A 15 -11.37 -3.02 -25.83
N GLN A 16 -11.80 -3.85 -24.89
CA GLN A 16 -12.94 -3.54 -24.02
C GLN A 16 -12.62 -2.41 -23.04
N VAL A 17 -11.39 -2.33 -22.53
CA VAL A 17 -10.93 -1.18 -21.71
C VAL A 17 -11.05 0.13 -22.51
N LEU A 18 -10.63 0.14 -23.78
CA LEU A 18 -10.77 1.31 -24.65
C LEU A 18 -12.24 1.70 -24.87
N VAL A 19 -13.15 0.72 -25.02
CA VAL A 19 -14.60 0.97 -25.11
C VAL A 19 -15.14 1.61 -23.83
N VAL A 20 -14.63 1.24 -22.65
CA VAL A 20 -14.96 1.95 -21.39
C VAL A 20 -14.52 3.40 -21.47
N GLY A 21 -13.31 3.66 -21.98
CA GLY A 21 -12.83 5.02 -22.27
C GLY A 21 -13.79 5.79 -23.19
N GLU A 22 -14.14 5.25 -24.35
CA GLU A 22 -15.09 5.88 -25.28
C GLU A 22 -16.45 6.19 -24.62
N ARG A 23 -16.94 5.28 -23.78
CA ARG A 23 -18.18 5.46 -23.02
C ARG A 23 -18.09 6.62 -22.02
N LEU A 24 -17.00 6.70 -21.25
CA LEU A 24 -16.76 7.82 -20.33
C LEU A 24 -16.68 9.15 -21.09
N ALA A 25 -16.00 9.18 -22.23
CA ALA A 25 -15.93 10.35 -23.09
C ALA A 25 -17.31 10.78 -23.62
N ALA A 26 -18.17 9.83 -24.01
CA ALA A 26 -19.54 10.10 -24.44
C ALA A 26 -20.42 10.71 -23.33
N LEU A 27 -20.06 10.51 -22.07
CA LEU A 27 -20.69 11.16 -20.91
C LEU A 27 -20.11 12.55 -20.61
N GLY A 28 -19.17 13.05 -21.41
CA GLY A 28 -18.52 14.35 -21.25
C GLY A 28 -17.28 14.34 -20.36
N LEU A 29 -16.82 13.17 -19.90
CA LEU A 29 -15.59 13.02 -19.11
C LEU A 29 -14.35 13.03 -20.01
N LYS A 30 -13.16 13.01 -19.39
CA LYS A 30 -11.85 13.12 -20.07
C LYS A 30 -10.95 11.91 -19.81
N PRO A 31 -11.32 10.71 -20.31
CA PRO A 31 -10.49 9.53 -20.17
C PRO A 31 -9.18 9.67 -20.98
N ALA A 32 -8.16 8.91 -20.59
CA ALA A 32 -6.95 8.72 -21.36
C ALA A 32 -7.28 8.06 -22.71
N VAL A 33 -6.61 8.54 -23.75
CA VAL A 33 -6.70 8.01 -25.11
C VAL A 33 -5.44 7.19 -25.42
N PRO A 34 -5.44 6.27 -26.40
CA PRO A 34 -4.32 5.37 -26.67
C PRO A 34 -2.92 6.02 -26.65
N ALA A 35 -2.72 7.08 -27.43
CA ALA A 35 -1.42 7.76 -27.50
C ALA A 35 -1.11 8.70 -26.31
N LYS A 36 -1.98 8.77 -25.29
CA LYS A 36 -1.75 9.61 -24.11
C LYS A 36 -0.74 8.90 -23.20
N ASP A 37 0.30 9.63 -22.82
CA ASP A 37 1.22 9.19 -21.79
C ASP A 37 0.51 9.04 -20.44
N VAL A 38 0.70 7.89 -19.81
CA VAL A 38 0.14 7.50 -18.52
C VAL A 38 1.25 6.94 -17.63
N ILE A 39 1.01 7.02 -16.31
CA ILE A 39 1.83 6.31 -15.34
C ILE A 39 1.17 4.94 -15.10
N CYS A 40 1.96 3.90 -15.25
CA CYS A 40 1.62 2.50 -15.03
C CYS A 40 2.42 2.00 -13.82
N TYR A 41 1.76 1.77 -12.69
CA TYR A 41 2.41 1.24 -11.50
C TYR A 41 2.41 -0.29 -11.54
N VAL A 42 3.60 -0.89 -11.57
CA VAL A 42 3.83 -2.34 -11.52
C VAL A 42 4.10 -2.76 -10.08
N GLU A 43 3.46 -3.83 -9.63
CA GLU A 43 3.71 -4.47 -8.35
C GLU A 43 3.65 -6.00 -8.44
N GLU A 44 4.18 -6.67 -7.41
CA GLU A 44 4.16 -8.12 -7.29
C GLU A 44 4.78 -8.86 -8.50
N TRP A 45 5.65 -8.20 -9.26
CA TRP A 45 6.33 -8.80 -10.41
C TRP A 45 7.45 -9.73 -9.96
N THR A 46 7.22 -11.04 -9.97
CA THR A 46 8.24 -12.04 -9.60
C THR A 46 9.32 -12.12 -10.68
N VAL A 47 10.58 -12.16 -10.26
CA VAL A 47 11.74 -12.35 -11.13
C VAL A 47 12.63 -13.48 -10.64
N GLU A 48 13.32 -14.14 -11.56
CA GLU A 48 14.33 -15.16 -11.26
C GLU A 48 15.69 -14.53 -10.93
N SER A 49 15.99 -13.40 -11.57
CA SER A 49 17.23 -12.65 -11.39
C SER A 49 16.97 -11.15 -11.30
N HIS A 50 17.94 -10.39 -10.77
CA HIS A 50 17.80 -8.92 -10.71
C HIS A 50 17.84 -8.27 -12.10
N GLU A 51 18.55 -8.89 -13.05
CA GLU A 51 18.67 -8.48 -14.46
C GLU A 51 17.36 -8.63 -15.23
N ASP A 52 16.42 -9.44 -14.73
CA ASP A 52 15.11 -9.60 -15.36
C ASP A 52 14.33 -8.27 -15.40
N PHE A 53 14.74 -7.27 -14.59
CA PHE A 53 14.21 -5.91 -14.66
C PHE A 53 14.37 -5.29 -16.05
N ASP A 54 15.41 -5.67 -16.80
CA ASP A 54 15.72 -5.18 -18.16
C ASP A 54 14.58 -5.47 -19.16
N GLN A 55 13.65 -6.37 -18.82
CA GLN A 55 12.42 -6.59 -19.61
C GLN A 55 11.55 -5.32 -19.72
N LEU A 56 11.74 -4.33 -18.84
CA LEU A 56 11.06 -3.03 -18.89
C LEU A 56 11.92 -1.91 -19.51
N ASP A 57 13.11 -2.19 -20.06
CA ASP A 57 14.04 -1.19 -20.62
C ASP A 57 13.46 -0.38 -21.80
N ALA A 58 12.41 -0.90 -22.43
CA ALA A 58 11.69 -0.18 -23.49
C ALA A 58 10.99 1.09 -22.98
N TRP A 59 10.76 1.21 -21.66
CA TRP A 59 10.03 2.30 -21.04
C TRP A 59 10.84 3.03 -19.97
N SER A 60 10.45 4.27 -19.68
CA SER A 60 11.06 5.01 -18.57
C SER A 60 10.47 4.56 -17.24
N THR A 61 11.33 4.18 -16.30
CA THR A 61 10.91 3.67 -14.98
C THR A 61 11.34 4.60 -13.84
N GLU A 62 10.54 4.62 -12.77
CA GLU A 62 10.77 5.38 -11.54
C GLU A 62 10.44 4.53 -10.30
N ASP A 63 10.94 4.95 -9.13
CA ASP A 63 10.68 4.33 -7.83
C ASP A 63 10.97 2.81 -7.76
N VAL A 64 11.93 2.35 -8.57
CA VAL A 64 12.30 0.94 -8.69
C VAL A 64 12.73 0.38 -7.33
N THR A 65 12.03 -0.66 -6.90
CA THR A 65 12.27 -1.33 -5.62
C THR A 65 12.26 -2.83 -5.84
N LEU A 66 13.37 -3.48 -5.51
CA LEU A 66 13.39 -4.94 -5.35
C LEU A 66 12.84 -5.30 -3.96
N ILE A 67 12.03 -6.34 -3.89
CA ILE A 67 11.43 -6.84 -2.66
C ILE A 67 11.81 -8.31 -2.51
N HIS A 68 12.48 -8.64 -1.42
CA HIS A 68 12.62 -10.04 -0.99
C HIS A 68 11.38 -10.44 -0.20
N VAL A 69 10.62 -11.41 -0.72
CA VAL A 69 9.40 -11.93 -0.10
C VAL A 69 9.67 -13.28 0.55
N ARG A 70 9.24 -13.39 1.81
CA ARG A 70 9.44 -14.54 2.68
C ARG A 70 8.15 -14.98 3.31
N GLU A 71 7.53 -15.98 2.70
CA GLU A 71 6.36 -16.64 3.27
C GLU A 71 6.78 -17.73 4.26
N GLY A 72 5.99 -17.91 5.31
CA GLY A 72 6.20 -19.00 6.26
C GLY A 72 7.44 -18.83 7.17
N TRP A 73 7.98 -17.63 7.29
CA TRP A 73 9.23 -17.36 8.01
C TRP A 73 9.06 -17.54 9.53
N ARG A 74 10.08 -18.11 10.19
CA ARG A 74 10.08 -18.46 11.63
C ARG A 74 11.40 -18.11 12.35
N GLY A 75 12.21 -17.25 11.75
CA GLY A 75 13.53 -16.89 12.27
C GLY A 75 13.49 -15.86 13.39
N ASP A 76 14.67 -15.33 13.73
CA ASP A 76 14.84 -14.20 14.65
C ASP A 76 14.89 -12.89 13.86
N PHE A 77 13.99 -11.96 14.19
CA PHE A 77 13.83 -10.72 13.43
C PHE A 77 15.01 -9.77 13.64
N PHE A 78 15.64 -9.81 14.82
CA PHE A 78 16.84 -9.03 15.11
C PHE A 78 18.00 -9.46 14.20
N LEU A 79 18.21 -10.76 14.05
CA LEU A 79 19.27 -11.30 13.19
C LEU A 79 19.01 -10.97 11.72
N LEU A 80 17.77 -11.14 11.26
CA LEU A 80 17.38 -10.80 9.89
C LEU A 80 17.60 -9.32 9.59
N ALA A 81 17.01 -8.43 10.39
CA ALA A 81 17.14 -6.99 10.19
C ALA A 81 18.60 -6.52 10.33
N GLY A 82 19.37 -7.10 11.24
CA GLY A 82 20.81 -6.82 11.39
C GLY A 82 21.64 -7.23 10.17
N ALA A 83 21.30 -8.35 9.52
CA ALA A 83 21.96 -8.77 8.29
C ALA A 83 21.67 -7.80 7.12
N TYR A 84 20.40 -7.41 6.93
CA TYR A 84 20.03 -6.38 5.95
C TYR A 84 20.71 -5.05 6.25
N HIS A 85 20.73 -4.61 7.51
CA HIS A 85 21.43 -3.40 7.92
C HIS A 85 22.93 -3.45 7.60
N THR A 86 23.57 -4.60 7.77
CA THR A 86 25.01 -4.78 7.48
C THR A 86 25.33 -4.62 6.00
N VAL A 87 24.49 -5.15 5.12
CA VAL A 87 24.62 -4.93 3.67
C VAL A 87 24.31 -3.47 3.34
N TYR A 88 23.21 -2.94 3.85
CA TYR A 88 22.81 -1.54 3.69
C TYR A 88 23.94 -0.56 4.03
N GLN A 89 24.62 -0.71 5.17
CA GLN A 89 25.69 0.19 5.59
C GLN A 89 26.85 0.29 4.59
N ARG A 90 27.09 -0.77 3.80
CA ARG A 90 28.16 -0.82 2.80
C ARG A 90 27.80 -0.13 1.50
N TYR A 91 26.52 -0.11 1.14
CA TYR A 91 26.02 0.41 -0.14
C TYR A 91 25.11 1.62 -0.01
N GLN A 92 24.92 2.17 1.19
CA GLN A 92 24.05 3.31 1.37
C GLN A 92 24.57 4.53 0.62
N ASP A 93 23.65 5.20 -0.05
CA ASP A 93 23.84 6.50 -0.69
C ASP A 93 22.55 7.32 -0.58
N VAL A 94 22.63 8.60 -0.95
CA VAL A 94 21.46 9.45 -1.14
C VAL A 94 20.51 8.80 -2.14
N GLY A 95 19.26 8.56 -1.72
CA GLY A 95 18.25 7.90 -2.55
C GLY A 95 18.11 6.40 -2.30
N THR A 96 19.07 5.77 -1.59
CA THR A 96 18.93 4.37 -1.17
C THR A 96 18.01 4.24 0.04
N TYR A 97 17.22 3.16 0.05
CA TYR A 97 16.29 2.88 1.14
C TYR A 97 16.13 1.36 1.33
N CYS A 98 16.42 0.89 2.54
CA CYS A 98 16.20 -0.48 2.96
C CYS A 98 15.13 -0.52 4.06
N SER A 99 14.14 -1.39 3.96
CA SER A 99 13.25 -1.66 5.11
C SER A 99 12.79 -3.09 5.15
N ILE A 100 12.55 -3.60 6.36
CA ILE A 100 12.07 -4.96 6.58
C ILE A 100 10.75 -4.86 7.30
N SER A 101 9.71 -5.44 6.72
CA SER A 101 8.37 -5.52 7.30
C SER A 101 8.10 -6.86 7.94
N HIS A 102 7.43 -6.86 9.08
CA HIS A 102 7.05 -8.06 9.80
C HIS A 102 5.66 -7.89 10.45
N PRO A 103 4.81 -8.94 10.47
CA PRO A 103 3.55 -8.89 11.20
C PRO A 103 3.78 -8.82 12.71
N TRP A 104 2.85 -8.22 13.43
CA TRP A 104 2.79 -8.29 14.87
C TRP A 104 1.34 -8.41 15.31
N ARG A 105 1.12 -8.82 16.55
CA ARG A 105 -0.20 -9.11 17.07
C ARG A 105 -0.52 -8.22 18.27
N VAL A 106 -1.64 -7.51 18.17
CA VAL A 106 -2.27 -6.84 19.31
C VAL A 106 -2.84 -7.91 20.23
N ARG A 107 -2.54 -7.86 21.53
CA ARG A 107 -2.97 -8.88 22.48
C ARG A 107 -4.41 -8.68 22.93
N ASP A 108 -4.82 -7.44 23.07
CA ASP A 108 -6.17 -7.11 23.50
C ASP A 108 -7.20 -7.45 22.42
N PRO A 109 -8.40 -7.93 22.81
CA PRO A 109 -9.46 -8.25 21.86
C PRO A 109 -9.97 -6.98 21.17
N LEU A 110 -9.90 -6.97 19.83
CA LEU A 110 -10.38 -5.86 19.01
C LEU A 110 -11.65 -6.27 18.25
N ARG A 111 -12.69 -5.44 18.31
CA ARG A 111 -13.91 -5.67 17.51
C ARG A 111 -13.78 -5.09 16.12
N LEU A 112 -13.19 -3.90 16.00
CA LEU A 112 -13.23 -3.06 14.79
C LEU A 112 -11.89 -3.06 14.04
N HIS A 113 -10.82 -3.42 14.74
CA HIS A 113 -9.47 -3.60 14.17
C HIS A 113 -9.14 -5.09 13.97
N ASP A 114 -8.24 -5.35 13.03
CA ASP A 114 -7.64 -6.69 12.90
C ASP A 114 -6.57 -6.85 13.99
N PRO A 115 -6.54 -7.98 14.73
CA PRO A 115 -5.49 -8.23 15.71
C PRO A 115 -4.09 -8.35 15.08
N ARG A 116 -3.98 -8.72 13.79
CA ARG A 116 -2.72 -8.72 13.06
C ARG A 116 -2.50 -7.36 12.40
N SER A 117 -1.32 -6.81 12.63
CA SER A 117 -0.88 -5.52 12.15
C SER A 117 0.55 -5.62 11.63
N MET A 118 1.06 -4.58 11.00
CA MET A 118 2.39 -4.62 10.37
C MET A 118 3.32 -3.60 11.00
N LEU A 119 4.58 -3.99 11.15
CA LEU A 119 5.68 -3.09 11.50
C LEU A 119 6.68 -3.05 10.34
N TRP A 120 7.37 -1.92 10.16
CA TRP A 120 8.54 -1.80 9.31
C TRP A 120 9.68 -1.22 10.15
N LEU A 121 10.84 -1.85 10.05
CA LEU A 121 12.11 -1.28 10.46
C LEU A 121 12.85 -0.83 9.20
N GLY A 122 13.13 0.46 9.09
CA GLY A 122 13.75 1.05 7.92
C GLY A 122 15.05 1.77 8.21
N PHE A 123 15.92 1.78 7.20
CA PHE A 123 17.24 2.41 7.18
C PHE A 123 17.33 3.32 5.95
N ARG A 124 17.71 4.58 6.20
CA ARG A 124 17.97 5.60 5.18
C ARG A 124 19.27 6.31 5.52
N HIS A 125 19.85 6.99 4.53
CA HIS A 125 21.19 7.58 4.64
C HIS A 125 21.38 8.44 5.91
N ALA A 126 20.35 9.17 6.34
CA ALA A 126 20.42 10.10 7.47
C ALA A 126 19.68 9.65 8.74
N HIS A 127 18.88 8.58 8.69
CA HIS A 127 18.07 8.15 9.83
C HIS A 127 17.59 6.71 9.68
N SER A 128 17.32 6.10 10.82
CA SER A 128 16.47 4.91 10.91
C SER A 128 15.07 5.30 11.29
N PHE A 129 14.11 4.44 10.95
CA PHE A 129 12.73 4.61 11.37
C PHE A 129 12.08 3.31 11.79
N ILE A 130 11.07 3.45 12.63
CA ILE A 130 10.11 2.40 12.87
C ILE A 130 8.72 2.90 12.52
N ARG A 131 8.01 2.13 11.69
CA ARG A 131 6.65 2.41 11.27
C ARG A 131 5.75 1.30 11.78
N VAL A 132 4.65 1.68 12.42
CA VAL A 132 3.61 0.75 12.86
C VAL A 132 2.33 1.10 12.15
N ARG A 133 1.73 0.12 11.48
CA ARG A 133 0.45 0.26 10.79
C ARG A 133 -0.57 -0.69 11.38
N LEU A 134 -1.70 -0.14 11.78
CA LEU A 134 -2.86 -0.91 12.20
C LEU A 134 -3.77 -1.19 11.02
N GLN A 135 -4.35 -2.38 11.03
CA GLN A 135 -5.35 -2.81 10.07
C GLN A 135 -6.74 -2.77 10.69
N THR A 136 -7.73 -2.49 9.85
CA THR A 136 -9.12 -2.38 10.24
C THR A 136 -9.98 -3.37 9.48
N LYS A 137 -11.10 -3.78 10.08
CA LYS A 137 -12.05 -4.70 9.43
C LYS A 137 -12.88 -3.98 8.37
N ASP A 138 -13.15 -2.69 8.61
CA ASP A 138 -13.89 -1.83 7.70
C ASP A 138 -13.09 -0.59 7.32
N VAL A 139 -13.38 -0.06 6.13
CA VAL A 139 -12.91 1.24 5.65
C VAL A 139 -14.11 2.14 5.42
N ILE A 140 -14.15 3.23 6.17
CA ILE A 140 -15.15 4.29 6.09
C ILE A 140 -14.38 5.56 5.81
N THR A 141 -14.72 6.23 4.72
CA THR A 141 -13.95 7.36 4.24
C THR A 141 -14.33 8.66 4.97
N PRO A 142 -13.46 9.69 4.93
CA PRO A 142 -13.79 11.02 5.48
C PRO A 142 -15.11 11.58 4.96
N GLY A 143 -15.98 11.98 5.88
CA GLY A 143 -17.30 12.56 5.59
C GLY A 143 -18.47 11.57 5.68
N GLU A 144 -18.21 10.27 5.72
CA GLU A 144 -19.27 9.27 5.92
C GLU A 144 -19.68 9.16 7.40
N THR A 145 -20.99 9.12 7.66
CA THR A 145 -21.55 9.05 9.03
C THR A 145 -21.90 7.64 9.49
N ARG A 146 -21.80 6.63 8.61
CA ARG A 146 -22.22 5.25 8.90
C ARG A 146 -21.48 4.58 10.07
N GLY A 147 -20.29 5.05 10.41
CA GLY A 147 -19.50 4.56 11.55
C GLY A 147 -19.58 5.43 12.81
N ASP A 148 -20.36 6.52 12.80
CA ASP A 148 -20.36 7.50 13.89
C ASP A 148 -20.81 6.91 15.23
N ALA A 149 -21.76 5.97 15.19
CA ALA A 149 -22.22 5.27 16.39
C ALA A 149 -21.11 4.46 17.09
N GLU A 150 -20.09 4.02 16.33
CA GLU A 150 -18.96 3.22 16.83
C GLU A 150 -17.69 4.06 17.01
N ARG A 151 -17.73 5.36 16.73
CA ARG A 151 -16.55 6.25 16.69
C ARG A 151 -15.71 6.20 17.96
N ALA A 152 -16.37 6.30 19.11
CA ALA A 152 -15.68 6.28 20.41
C ALA A 152 -14.93 4.95 20.64
N GLN A 153 -15.56 3.82 20.30
CA GLN A 153 -14.94 2.50 20.41
C GLN A 153 -13.77 2.36 19.44
N TRP A 154 -13.94 2.82 18.20
CA TRP A 154 -12.89 2.85 17.19
C TRP A 154 -11.65 3.61 17.66
N LEU A 155 -11.83 4.80 18.21
CA LEU A 155 -10.73 5.62 18.72
C LEU A 155 -10.03 4.95 19.90
N GLU A 156 -10.79 4.33 20.81
CA GLU A 156 -10.21 3.68 21.99
C GLU A 156 -9.46 2.39 21.63
N GLU A 157 -10.01 1.55 20.74
CA GLU A 157 -9.30 0.36 20.22
C GLU A 157 -8.01 0.78 19.50
N ARG A 158 -8.07 1.81 18.66
CA ARG A 158 -6.91 2.34 17.95
C ARG A 158 -5.85 2.88 18.91
N ARG A 159 -6.28 3.66 19.91
CA ARG A 159 -5.40 4.20 20.96
C ARG A 159 -4.72 3.08 21.73
N THR A 160 -5.48 2.06 22.11
CA THR A 160 -4.98 0.89 22.86
C THR A 160 -3.95 0.12 22.05
N ALA A 161 -4.25 -0.20 20.79
CA ALA A 161 -3.34 -0.92 19.90
C ALA A 161 -2.03 -0.14 19.66
N PHE A 162 -2.11 1.18 19.41
CA PHE A 162 -0.88 1.98 19.30
C PHE A 162 -0.13 2.11 20.61
N LEU A 163 -0.82 2.25 21.74
CA LEU A 163 -0.18 2.32 23.06
C LEU A 163 0.58 1.03 23.37
N GLU A 164 0.03 -0.13 23.00
CA GLU A 164 0.73 -1.40 23.11
C GLU A 164 2.02 -1.41 22.28
N ALA A 165 1.95 -1.02 21.00
CA ALA A 165 3.12 -0.92 20.14
C ALA A 165 4.16 0.07 20.70
N ILE A 166 3.74 1.28 21.09
CA ILE A 166 4.60 2.32 21.69
C ILE A 166 5.30 1.79 22.94
N THR A 167 4.58 1.06 23.79
CA THR A 167 5.13 0.50 25.04
C THR A 167 6.17 -0.58 24.75
N LEU A 168 5.87 -1.52 23.84
CA LEU A 168 6.79 -2.60 23.47
C LEU A 168 8.04 -2.07 22.76
N LEU A 169 7.88 -1.01 21.98
CA LEU A 169 8.96 -0.33 21.27
C LEU A 169 9.71 0.67 22.14
N GLU A 170 9.26 0.91 23.38
CA GLU A 170 9.84 1.89 24.32
C GLU A 170 9.94 3.31 23.72
N LEU A 171 8.98 3.69 22.86
CA LEU A 171 9.00 4.98 22.18
C LEU A 171 8.51 6.11 23.09
N PRO A 172 9.16 7.29 23.06
CA PRO A 172 8.74 8.45 23.86
C PRO A 172 7.58 9.17 23.16
N ILE A 173 6.42 8.52 23.06
CA ILE A 173 5.21 9.04 22.42
C ILE A 173 4.07 9.07 23.44
N VAL A 174 3.39 10.21 23.52
CA VAL A 174 2.17 10.39 24.33
C VAL A 174 0.95 10.24 23.44
N THR A 175 -0.10 9.62 23.98
CA THR A 175 -1.38 9.41 23.28
C THR A 175 -2.50 10.21 23.97
N SER A 176 -3.36 10.85 23.19
CA SER A 176 -4.56 11.55 23.66
C SER A 176 -5.70 11.44 22.65
N ILE A 177 -6.95 11.60 23.12
CA ILE A 177 -8.10 11.80 22.24
C ILE A 177 -8.51 13.27 22.34
N GLU A 178 -8.47 13.97 21.21
CA GLU A 178 -8.79 15.40 21.11
C GLU A 178 -9.76 15.63 19.95
N LYS A 179 -10.91 16.26 20.22
CA LYS A 179 -11.93 16.58 19.20
C LYS A 179 -12.30 15.36 18.33
N ASP A 180 -12.56 14.22 18.98
CA ASP A 180 -12.90 12.94 18.33
C ASP A 180 -11.83 12.42 17.35
N GLN A 181 -10.57 12.74 17.62
CA GLN A 181 -9.42 12.23 16.88
C GLN A 181 -8.36 11.70 17.85
N LEU A 182 -7.71 10.59 17.46
CA LEU A 182 -6.53 10.10 18.15
C LEU A 182 -5.34 10.98 17.76
N VAL A 183 -4.66 11.52 18.76
CA VAL A 183 -3.43 12.27 18.60
C VAL A 183 -2.28 11.50 19.23
N LEU A 184 -1.22 11.31 18.48
CA LEU A 184 0.08 10.84 18.97
C LEU A 184 1.07 12.00 18.89
N ARG A 185 1.84 12.25 19.95
CA ARG A 185 2.87 13.29 19.97
C ARG A 185 4.17 12.73 20.53
N PRO A 186 5.33 12.94 19.88
CA PRO A 186 6.61 12.66 20.51
C PRO A 186 6.78 13.58 21.72
N VAL A 187 7.44 13.08 22.77
CA VAL A 187 7.78 13.88 23.96
C VAL A 187 8.74 15.02 23.57
N ASP A 188 9.67 14.74 22.64
CA ASP A 188 10.50 15.76 22.01
C ASP A 188 9.89 16.17 20.65
N PRO A 189 9.36 17.39 20.52
CA PRO A 189 8.73 17.86 19.28
C PRO A 189 9.74 18.11 18.14
N SER A 190 11.06 18.08 18.41
CA SER A 190 12.08 18.20 17.36
C SER A 190 12.30 16.90 16.59
N VAL A 191 11.86 15.76 17.14
CA VAL A 191 11.98 14.46 16.47
C VAL A 191 11.00 14.39 15.29
N PRO A 192 11.47 14.06 14.08
CA PRO A 192 10.59 13.84 12.94
C PRO A 192 9.61 12.69 13.24
N PHE A 193 8.33 13.03 13.30
CA PHE A 193 7.27 12.09 13.61
C PHE A 193 6.14 12.28 12.59
N PHE A 194 5.76 11.20 11.93
CA PHE A 194 4.70 11.20 10.94
C PHE A 194 3.55 10.36 11.44
N CYS A 195 2.34 10.86 11.24
CA CYS A 195 1.12 10.11 11.47
C CYS A 195 0.23 10.23 10.25
N SER A 196 -0.21 9.08 9.73
CA SER A 196 -1.19 9.01 8.66
C SER A 196 -2.46 8.39 9.20
N TRP A 197 -3.43 9.26 9.44
CA TRP A 197 -4.81 8.89 9.71
C TRP A 197 -5.65 9.17 8.45
N PRO A 198 -6.60 8.30 8.08
CA PRO A 198 -7.82 8.84 7.51
C PRO A 198 -8.50 9.72 8.57
N ASP A 199 -9.13 10.84 8.20
CA ASP A 199 -10.03 11.61 9.08
C ASP A 199 -11.31 10.79 9.45
N ALA A 200 -11.25 9.47 9.28
CA ALA A 200 -12.31 8.49 9.38
C ALA A 200 -11.74 7.11 9.80
N PHE A 201 -12.47 6.03 9.49
CA PHE A 201 -12.18 4.68 9.95
C PHE A 201 -11.44 3.91 8.85
N GLY A 202 -10.20 3.49 9.08
CA GLY A 202 -9.41 2.80 8.07
C GLY A 202 -7.98 2.56 8.53
N PRO A 203 -7.13 1.94 7.69
CA PRO A 203 -5.74 1.67 8.03
C PRO A 203 -5.02 2.96 8.39
N CYS A 204 -4.33 2.93 9.51
CA CYS A 204 -3.61 4.07 10.06
C CYS A 204 -2.21 3.66 10.49
N GLN A 205 -1.30 4.62 10.50
CA GLN A 205 0.08 4.35 10.87
C GLN A 205 0.75 5.56 11.51
N PHE A 206 1.77 5.29 12.32
CA PHE A 206 2.78 6.28 12.65
C PHE A 206 4.14 5.82 12.14
N GLU A 207 5.05 6.77 11.97
CA GLU A 207 6.46 6.56 11.74
C GLU A 207 7.25 7.46 12.69
N TYR A 208 8.17 6.85 13.45
CA TYR A 208 9.05 7.52 14.38
C TYR A 208 10.49 7.36 13.90
N ASN A 209 11.22 8.47 13.83
CA ASN A 209 12.57 8.52 13.26
C ASN A 209 13.63 8.76 14.34
N THR A 210 14.83 8.27 14.08
CA THR A 210 16.02 8.56 14.90
C THR A 210 17.28 8.62 14.04
N ALA A 211 18.27 9.37 14.48
CA ALA A 211 19.59 9.41 13.84
C ALA A 211 20.45 8.18 14.17
N ASP A 212 20.14 7.43 15.23
CA ASP A 212 20.88 6.23 15.59
C ASP A 212 20.42 5.04 14.72
N ALA A 213 21.32 4.54 13.88
CA ALA A 213 21.03 3.46 12.97
C ALA A 213 20.57 2.16 13.65
N TYR A 214 20.95 1.94 14.92
CA TYR A 214 20.76 0.69 15.65
C TYR A 214 19.61 0.73 16.67
N GLU A 215 19.10 1.91 17.02
CA GLU A 215 18.15 2.13 18.13
C GLU A 215 16.94 1.20 18.07
N PHE A 216 16.39 0.97 16.88
CA PHE A 216 15.16 0.18 16.72
C PHE A 216 15.37 -1.32 16.49
N LEU A 217 16.61 -1.83 16.35
CA LEU A 217 16.83 -3.25 16.07
C LEU A 217 16.26 -4.15 17.17
N VAL A 218 16.54 -3.84 18.42
CA VAL A 218 16.05 -4.62 19.59
C VAL A 218 14.56 -4.35 19.86
N PRO A 219 14.07 -3.10 19.90
CA PRO A 219 12.64 -2.84 20.08
C PRO A 219 11.78 -3.49 18.99
N ALA A 220 12.16 -3.40 17.71
CA ALA A 220 11.40 -3.98 16.61
C ALA A 220 11.29 -5.51 16.73
N SER A 221 12.33 -6.19 17.20
CA SER A 221 12.29 -7.64 17.41
C SER A 221 11.34 -8.05 18.55
N LYS A 222 11.24 -7.24 19.62
CA LYS A 222 10.23 -7.45 20.68
C LYS A 222 8.81 -7.37 20.13
N LEU A 223 8.54 -6.39 19.26
CA LEU A 223 7.22 -6.26 18.64
C LEU A 223 6.94 -7.41 17.65
N ALA A 224 7.91 -7.75 16.78
CA ALA A 224 7.80 -8.87 15.85
C ALA A 224 7.52 -10.22 16.56
N ALA A 225 8.13 -10.44 17.72
CA ALA A 225 7.96 -11.67 18.51
C ALA A 225 6.51 -11.91 18.97
N THR A 226 5.66 -10.87 19.01
CA THR A 226 4.23 -11.01 19.34
C THR A 226 3.44 -11.83 18.30
N SER A 227 3.98 -11.99 17.09
CA SER A 227 3.37 -12.82 16.04
C SER A 227 3.61 -14.33 16.25
N ALA A 228 4.55 -14.72 17.12
CA ALA A 228 4.83 -16.12 17.39
C ALA A 228 3.63 -16.81 18.07
N PRO A 229 3.39 -18.12 17.81
CA PRO A 229 4.21 -19.06 17.04
C PRO A 229 3.82 -19.17 15.56
N GLU A 230 2.99 -18.26 15.04
CA GLU A 230 2.50 -18.30 13.67
C GLU A 230 3.65 -17.99 12.69
N PRO A 231 3.78 -18.71 11.56
CA PRO A 231 4.70 -18.31 10.50
C PRO A 231 4.37 -16.89 10.01
N ALA A 232 5.40 -16.07 9.80
CA ALA A 232 5.25 -14.70 9.33
C ALA A 232 5.45 -14.58 7.82
N SER A 233 4.78 -13.59 7.22
CA SER A 233 5.09 -13.06 5.90
C SER A 233 6.03 -11.86 6.08
N VAL A 234 7.30 -12.03 5.73
CA VAL A 234 8.34 -11.01 5.88
C VAL A 234 8.69 -10.46 4.50
N ARG A 235 8.86 -9.14 4.39
CA ARG A 235 9.20 -8.48 3.12
C ARG A 235 10.32 -7.49 3.37
N ALA A 236 11.40 -7.57 2.61
CA ALA A 236 12.48 -6.59 2.65
C ALA A 236 12.47 -5.76 1.36
N TYR A 237 12.34 -4.44 1.47
CA TYR A 237 12.26 -3.50 0.37
C TYR A 237 13.62 -2.85 0.17
N LEU A 238 14.14 -2.91 -1.05
CA LEU A 238 15.47 -2.47 -1.46
C LEU A 238 15.31 -1.49 -2.63
N THR A 239 15.30 -0.21 -2.32
CA THR A 239 15.10 0.87 -3.31
C THR A 239 16.42 1.58 -3.58
N GLY A 240 16.73 1.81 -4.86
CA GLY A 240 17.85 2.63 -5.30
C GLY A 240 19.24 2.00 -5.16
N PHE A 241 19.34 0.69 -4.92
CA PHE A 241 20.62 -0.02 -4.84
C PHE A 241 21.11 -0.46 -6.22
N SER A 242 22.43 -0.50 -6.41
CA SER A 242 23.06 -1.07 -7.60
C SER A 242 22.90 -2.60 -7.66
N GLU A 243 23.06 -3.19 -8.85
CA GLU A 243 23.03 -4.64 -9.05
C GLU A 243 23.97 -5.40 -8.11
N ASP A 244 25.22 -4.94 -7.99
CA ASP A 244 26.22 -5.52 -7.06
C ASP A 244 25.70 -5.59 -5.61
N ALA A 245 25.00 -4.53 -5.17
CA ALA A 245 24.42 -4.47 -3.84
C ALA A 245 23.23 -5.42 -3.70
N LEU A 246 22.36 -5.50 -4.72
CA LEU A 246 21.23 -6.43 -4.75
C LEU A 246 21.71 -7.89 -4.70
N VAL A 247 22.77 -8.24 -5.44
CA VAL A 247 23.41 -9.57 -5.38
C VAL A 247 23.85 -9.88 -3.95
N GLU A 248 24.44 -8.92 -3.25
CA GLU A 248 24.85 -9.14 -1.86
C GLU A 248 23.66 -9.26 -0.91
N PHE A 249 22.59 -8.47 -1.08
CA PHE A 249 21.36 -8.60 -0.29
C PHE A 249 20.73 -10.00 -0.46
N GLN A 250 20.77 -10.58 -1.66
CA GLN A 250 20.24 -11.92 -1.92
C GLN A 250 20.95 -13.00 -1.08
N THR A 251 22.21 -12.79 -0.69
CA THR A 251 22.96 -13.76 0.13
C THR A 251 22.43 -13.88 1.56
N ILE A 252 21.72 -12.85 2.07
CA ILE A 252 21.12 -12.88 3.41
C ILE A 252 20.04 -13.97 3.47
N GLU A 253 19.28 -14.08 2.39
CA GLU A 253 18.08 -14.91 2.32
C GLU A 253 18.00 -15.55 0.91
N PRO A 254 18.80 -16.60 0.62
CA PRO A 254 18.94 -17.14 -0.74
C PRO A 254 17.69 -17.78 -1.31
N THR A 255 16.77 -18.24 -0.45
CA THR A 255 15.47 -18.77 -0.89
C THR A 255 14.48 -17.65 -1.29
N ALA A 256 14.98 -16.40 -1.41
CA ALA A 256 14.34 -15.14 -1.82
C ALA A 256 13.31 -15.37 -2.89
N ARG A 257 12.00 -15.13 -2.69
CA ARG A 257 11.26 -14.74 -3.89
C ARG A 257 11.56 -13.27 -4.13
N SER A 258 12.17 -12.98 -5.26
CA SER A 258 12.52 -11.63 -5.68
C SER A 258 11.38 -11.05 -6.48
N VAL A 259 10.96 -9.85 -6.10
CA VAL A 259 9.77 -9.19 -6.64
C VAL A 259 10.06 -7.73 -6.89
N TYR A 260 9.81 -7.24 -8.10
CA TYR A 260 9.90 -5.81 -8.39
C TYR A 260 8.58 -5.08 -8.23
N ARG A 261 8.71 -3.80 -7.87
CA ARG A 261 7.69 -2.77 -8.09
C ARG A 261 8.37 -1.54 -8.68
N CYS A 262 7.65 -0.81 -9.53
CA CYS A 262 8.10 0.44 -10.11
C CYS A 262 6.92 1.21 -10.70
N SER A 263 7.16 2.47 -11.06
CA SER A 263 6.29 3.23 -11.95
C SER A 263 6.90 3.18 -13.35
N VAL A 264 6.09 2.95 -14.37
CA VAL A 264 6.46 2.94 -15.79
C VAL A 264 5.72 4.07 -16.49
N HIS A 265 6.43 4.94 -17.20
CA HIS A 265 5.83 5.97 -18.05
C HIS A 265 5.71 5.43 -19.47
N CYS A 266 4.48 5.35 -19.97
CA CYS A 266 4.18 4.77 -21.26
C CYS A 266 2.91 5.38 -21.89
N PRO A 267 2.78 5.33 -23.22
CA PRO A 267 1.48 5.41 -23.88
C PRO A 267 0.47 4.42 -23.29
N LEU A 268 -0.82 4.80 -23.27
CA LEU A 268 -1.87 3.90 -22.79
C LEU A 268 -1.95 2.60 -23.59
N ASP A 269 -1.68 2.63 -24.90
CA ASP A 269 -1.68 1.45 -25.77
C ASP A 269 -0.52 0.48 -25.56
N ASP A 270 0.49 0.84 -24.78
CA ASP A 270 1.60 -0.03 -24.39
C ASP A 270 1.24 -0.94 -23.19
N LEU A 271 0.14 -0.67 -22.48
CA LEU A 271 -0.25 -1.48 -21.31
C LEU A 271 -0.34 -3.01 -21.58
N PRO A 272 -0.82 -3.49 -22.75
CA PRO A 272 -0.77 -4.91 -23.09
C PRO A 272 0.64 -5.48 -23.17
N GLU A 273 1.60 -4.71 -23.70
CA GLU A 273 2.99 -5.12 -23.83
C GLU A 273 3.68 -5.16 -22.46
N ILE A 274 3.47 -4.14 -21.63
CA ILE A 274 3.94 -4.11 -20.24
C ILE A 274 3.35 -5.28 -19.45
N ARG A 275 2.05 -5.56 -19.58
CA ARG A 275 1.40 -6.71 -18.92
C ARG A 275 2.09 -8.02 -19.31
N SER A 276 2.41 -8.19 -20.59
CA SER A 276 3.09 -9.38 -21.06
C SER A 276 4.55 -9.47 -20.61
N ALA A 277 5.24 -8.34 -20.39
CA ALA A 277 6.59 -8.32 -19.83
C ALA A 277 6.62 -8.73 -18.34
N ILE A 278 5.52 -8.53 -17.62
CA ILE A 278 5.40 -8.88 -16.20
C ILE A 278 4.58 -10.17 -15.97
N ASP A 279 4.30 -10.96 -17.01
CA ASP A 279 3.66 -12.27 -16.87
C ASP A 279 4.71 -13.31 -16.35
N PRO A 280 4.32 -14.38 -15.64
CA PRO A 280 2.96 -14.70 -15.20
C PRO A 280 2.57 -14.02 -13.88
N ASP A 281 3.56 -13.57 -13.11
CA ASP A 281 3.35 -12.93 -11.81
C ASP A 281 3.57 -11.44 -11.94
N GLY A 282 2.56 -10.65 -11.65
CA GLY A 282 2.67 -9.19 -11.70
C GLY A 282 1.31 -8.56 -11.81
N ARG A 283 1.22 -7.33 -11.35
CA ARG A 283 0.03 -6.50 -11.52
C ARG A 283 0.45 -5.13 -11.96
N LEU A 284 -0.30 -4.59 -12.92
CA LEU A 284 -0.16 -3.20 -13.32
C LEU A 284 -1.40 -2.41 -12.97
N TYR A 285 -1.22 -1.14 -12.66
CA TYR A 285 -2.28 -0.19 -12.33
C TYR A 285 -2.06 1.09 -13.12
N SER A 286 -3.07 1.56 -13.82
CA SER A 286 -3.02 2.86 -14.49
C SER A 286 -4.34 3.60 -14.36
N THR A 287 -4.32 4.92 -14.45
CA THR A 287 -5.55 5.72 -14.39
C THR A 287 -6.11 5.93 -15.80
N LEU A 288 -7.32 5.44 -16.03
CA LEU A 288 -8.07 5.72 -17.26
C LEU A 288 -8.74 7.10 -17.19
N CYS A 289 -9.41 7.44 -16.09
CA CYS A 289 -10.13 8.71 -15.99
C CYS A 289 -10.25 9.18 -14.54
N GLU A 290 -10.23 10.48 -14.32
CA GLU A 290 -10.53 11.11 -13.04
C GLU A 290 -11.60 12.18 -13.24
N PHE A 291 -12.55 12.28 -12.30
CA PHE A 291 -13.62 13.28 -12.36
C PHE A 291 -14.27 13.50 -10.98
N GLN A 292 -15.04 14.57 -10.85
CA GLN A 292 -15.89 14.81 -9.67
C GLN A 292 -17.32 14.32 -9.94
N THR A 293 -17.95 13.66 -8.97
CA THR A 293 -19.27 13.08 -9.16
C THR A 293 -20.34 14.09 -9.56
N GLN A 294 -20.21 15.36 -9.16
CA GLN A 294 -21.12 16.42 -9.58
C GLN A 294 -21.21 16.61 -11.10
N GLU A 295 -20.19 16.19 -11.86
CA GLU A 295 -20.22 16.24 -13.33
C GLU A 295 -21.32 15.33 -13.91
N LEU A 296 -21.64 14.22 -13.23
CA LEU A 296 -22.62 13.23 -13.70
C LEU A 296 -23.84 13.09 -12.79
N LEU A 297 -23.72 13.49 -11.52
CA LEU A 297 -24.75 13.43 -10.49
C LEU A 297 -24.96 14.83 -9.90
N PRO A 298 -25.60 15.75 -10.62
CA PRO A 298 -25.83 17.09 -10.08
C PRO A 298 -26.73 17.03 -8.84
N GLY A 299 -26.32 17.71 -7.77
CA GLY A 299 -27.10 17.83 -6.53
C GLY A 299 -26.87 16.77 -5.46
N VAL A 300 -25.95 15.82 -5.68
CA VAL A 300 -25.47 14.92 -4.62
C VAL A 300 -24.20 15.46 -3.96
N GLU A 301 -23.79 14.87 -2.84
CA GLU A 301 -22.50 15.18 -2.23
C GLU A 301 -21.36 14.85 -3.19
N ASP A 302 -20.42 15.78 -3.34
CA ASP A 302 -19.34 15.59 -4.28
C ASP A 302 -18.30 14.59 -3.77
N ALA A 303 -17.87 13.71 -4.66
CA ALA A 303 -16.81 12.75 -4.45
C ALA A 303 -15.85 12.78 -5.64
N SER A 304 -14.56 12.59 -5.35
CA SER A 304 -13.55 12.39 -6.39
C SER A 304 -13.55 10.92 -6.78
N VAL A 305 -13.61 10.66 -8.08
CA VAL A 305 -13.66 9.32 -8.66
C VAL A 305 -12.42 9.12 -9.53
N ILE A 306 -11.78 7.96 -9.35
CA ILE A 306 -10.75 7.45 -10.24
C ILE A 306 -11.29 6.18 -10.88
N ILE A 307 -11.32 6.13 -12.21
CA ILE A 307 -11.50 4.92 -12.98
C ILE A 307 -10.11 4.41 -13.36
N GLY A 308 -9.71 3.30 -12.74
CA GLY A 308 -8.41 2.66 -12.94
C GLY A 308 -8.50 1.43 -13.83
N ILE A 309 -7.38 1.10 -14.46
CA ILE A 309 -7.13 -0.11 -15.20
C ILE A 309 -6.23 -0.97 -14.33
N VAL A 310 -6.61 -2.22 -14.11
CA VAL A 310 -5.78 -3.23 -13.44
C VAL A 310 -5.45 -4.31 -14.44
N GLY A 311 -4.18 -4.60 -14.67
CA GLY A 311 -3.74 -5.72 -15.53
C GLY A 311 -3.07 -6.81 -14.70
N ASN A 312 -3.35 -8.06 -15.02
CA ASN A 312 -2.71 -9.26 -14.45
C ASN A 312 -2.73 -10.40 -15.47
N GLU A 313 -2.26 -11.60 -15.10
CA GLU A 313 -2.23 -12.80 -15.94
C GLU A 313 -3.60 -13.07 -16.64
N ALA A 314 -4.71 -12.91 -15.91
CA ALA A 314 -6.06 -13.21 -16.39
C ALA A 314 -6.59 -12.20 -17.42
N GLY A 315 -5.96 -11.02 -17.53
CA GLY A 315 -6.33 -9.95 -18.46
C GLY A 315 -6.41 -8.60 -17.76
N PHE A 316 -7.33 -7.75 -18.21
CA PHE A 316 -7.57 -6.43 -17.62
C PHE A 316 -8.86 -6.38 -16.80
N HIS A 317 -8.91 -5.50 -15.82
CA HIS A 317 -10.10 -5.16 -15.05
C HIS A 317 -10.23 -3.64 -14.99
N ILE A 318 -11.45 -3.16 -14.79
CA ILE A 318 -11.71 -1.77 -14.43
C ILE A 318 -12.02 -1.71 -12.95
N GLU A 319 -11.34 -0.79 -12.27
CA GLU A 319 -11.68 -0.43 -10.90
C GLU A 319 -12.25 1.00 -10.84
N ALA A 320 -13.18 1.22 -9.92
CA ALA A 320 -13.64 2.54 -9.55
C ALA A 320 -13.27 2.80 -8.09
N ARG A 321 -12.45 3.83 -7.85
CA ARG A 321 -12.03 4.27 -6.52
C ARG A 321 -12.64 5.63 -6.21
N LEU A 322 -13.28 5.74 -5.05
CA LEU A 322 -13.94 6.96 -4.62
C LEU A 322 -13.50 7.37 -3.23
N ASN A 323 -13.23 8.66 -3.03
CA ASN A 323 -12.88 9.19 -1.71
C ASN A 323 -14.06 9.26 -0.73
N ARG A 324 -15.30 9.05 -1.21
CA ARG A 324 -16.54 8.84 -0.44
C ARG A 324 -17.65 8.28 -1.32
N ALA A 325 -18.74 7.81 -0.71
CA ALA A 325 -19.91 7.39 -1.47
C ALA A 325 -20.86 8.58 -1.73
N PRO A 326 -21.10 8.98 -3.00
CA PRO A 326 -22.06 10.03 -3.35
C PRO A 326 -23.52 9.55 -3.28
N LEU A 327 -23.75 8.24 -3.21
CA LEU A 327 -25.06 7.60 -3.22
C LEU A 327 -25.16 6.56 -2.10
N ASN A 328 -26.39 6.15 -1.78
CA ASN A 328 -26.64 5.02 -0.87
C ASN A 328 -26.01 3.73 -1.40
N GLU A 329 -25.65 2.81 -0.50
CA GLU A 329 -24.92 1.57 -0.81
C GLU A 329 -25.57 0.76 -1.94
N ASP A 330 -26.88 0.55 -1.86
CA ASP A 330 -27.66 -0.23 -2.82
C ASP A 330 -27.69 0.39 -4.24
N LEU A 331 -27.31 1.67 -4.35
CA LEU A 331 -27.29 2.42 -5.60
C LEU A 331 -25.88 2.57 -6.19
N MET A 332 -24.83 2.29 -5.40
CA MET A 332 -23.44 2.46 -5.83
C MET A 332 -23.08 1.54 -6.99
N ALA A 333 -23.24 0.22 -6.83
CA ALA A 333 -22.92 -0.73 -7.88
C ALA A 333 -23.75 -0.49 -9.15
N PRO A 334 -25.10 -0.38 -9.11
CA PRO A 334 -25.88 -0.10 -10.32
C PRO A 334 -25.49 1.18 -11.06
N TRP A 335 -25.05 2.22 -10.35
CA TRP A 335 -24.57 3.44 -10.97
C TRP A 335 -23.21 3.24 -11.65
N LEU A 336 -22.26 2.60 -10.97
CA LEU A 336 -20.94 2.28 -11.53
C LEU A 336 -21.02 1.33 -12.73
N GLU A 337 -21.93 0.36 -12.70
CA GLU A 337 -22.20 -0.52 -13.85
C GLU A 337 -22.69 0.25 -15.07
N ARG A 338 -23.56 1.25 -14.88
CA ARG A 338 -23.99 2.12 -15.98
C ARG A 338 -22.86 3.01 -16.49
N LEU A 339 -21.99 3.47 -15.61
CA LEU A 339 -20.83 4.30 -15.95
C LEU A 339 -19.81 3.51 -16.77
N ILE A 340 -19.43 2.32 -16.29
CA ILE A 340 -18.37 1.47 -16.85
C ILE A 340 -18.89 0.61 -18.01
N GLY A 341 -20.16 0.20 -17.97
CA GLY A 341 -20.74 -0.72 -18.96
C GLY A 341 -20.52 -2.20 -18.67
N HIS A 342 -19.95 -2.53 -17.51
CA HIS A 342 -19.67 -3.89 -17.05
C HIS A 342 -20.14 -4.06 -15.61
N SER A 343 -20.47 -5.30 -15.22
CA SER A 343 -20.82 -5.61 -13.84
C SER A 343 -19.65 -5.37 -12.89
N VAL A 344 -19.92 -4.74 -11.76
CA VAL A 344 -18.92 -4.46 -10.72
C VAL A 344 -19.39 -4.93 -9.35
N VAL A 345 -18.43 -5.32 -8.52
CA VAL A 345 -18.68 -5.70 -7.12
C VAL A 345 -17.85 -4.83 -6.19
N TYR A 346 -18.37 -4.58 -4.99
CA TYR A 346 -17.59 -3.91 -3.96
C TYR A 346 -16.38 -4.79 -3.60
N ALA A 347 -15.19 -4.24 -3.78
CA ALA A 347 -13.92 -4.94 -3.67
C ALA A 347 -12.94 -4.07 -2.87
N PRO A 348 -13.19 -3.86 -1.56
CA PRO A 348 -12.29 -3.08 -0.73
C PRO A 348 -10.90 -3.70 -0.79
N LEU A 349 -9.86 -2.86 -0.88
CA LEU A 349 -8.49 -3.34 -0.91
C LEU A 349 -8.24 -4.22 0.32
N PRO A 350 -7.65 -5.41 0.15
CA PRO A 350 -7.41 -6.32 1.25
C PRO A 350 -6.47 -5.69 2.29
N PRO A 351 -6.48 -6.18 3.54
CA PRO A 351 -5.32 -6.05 4.41
C PRO A 351 -4.05 -6.37 3.62
N PHE A 352 -2.99 -5.60 3.79
CA PHE A 352 -1.67 -6.01 3.29
C PHE A 352 -1.33 -7.34 3.99
N LEU A 353 -1.40 -8.46 3.25
CA LEU A 353 -1.04 -9.80 3.72
C LEU A 353 0.38 -10.15 3.29
#